data_AF-A0A2X0YV58-F1
#
_entry.id   AF-A0A2X0YV58-F1
#
_cell.length_a   1.000
_cell.length_b   1.000
_cell.length_c   1.000
_cell.angle_alpha   90.00
_cell.angle_beta   90.00
_cell.angle_gamma   90.00
#
_symmetry.space_group_name_H-M   'P 1'
#
loop_
_entity.id
_entity.type
_entity.pdbx_description
1 polymer ?
#
loop_
_entity_poly.entity_id
_entity_poly.type
_entity_poly.pdbx_seq_one_letter_code
_entity_poly.pdbx_strand_id
1 'polypeptide(L)'
;MELNNFQELSKRTMPFKGEPKNNIEYENGLTNYALGLIGECAEVLSAANDREAILKEIGDVAHYAFGLLTFLNETYEPLANYIVEGSRESIIDKILILSGEISEQVKKFIYHRHELNLSKMKLALKMLIKNLITLAEFYDSTLEQICEMNIDKLKMRYPDNFNVEDSKKRVDLG
;
A
#
# COMPACT_ATOMS: atom_id res chain seq x y z
N MET A 1 -15.38 -4.71 -2.29
CA MET A 1 -15.13 -4.38 -3.72
C MET A 1 -14.06 -5.27 -4.37
N GLU A 2 -14.04 -5.45 -5.69
CA GLU A 2 -12.91 -6.11 -6.39
C GLU A 2 -11.58 -5.36 -6.20
N LEU A 3 -10.48 -6.07 -5.97
CA LEU A 3 -9.18 -5.45 -5.67
C LEU A 3 -8.61 -4.60 -6.83
N ASN A 4 -8.85 -5.00 -8.08
CA ASN A 4 -8.46 -4.18 -9.24
C ASN A 4 -9.32 -2.91 -9.36
N ASN A 5 -10.56 -2.92 -8.86
CA ASN A 5 -11.36 -1.70 -8.77
C ASN A 5 -10.83 -0.77 -7.66
N PHE A 6 -10.36 -1.34 -6.54
CA PHE A 6 -9.66 -0.57 -5.51
C PHE A 6 -8.42 0.13 -6.09
N GLN A 7 -7.59 -0.58 -6.86
CA GLN A 7 -6.39 -0.02 -7.49
C GLN A 7 -6.73 1.24 -8.32
N GLU A 8 -7.76 1.17 -9.16
CA GLU A 8 -8.21 2.30 -9.97
C GLU A 8 -8.76 3.46 -9.11
N LEU A 9 -9.62 3.17 -8.14
CA LEU A 9 -10.21 4.19 -7.27
C LEU A 9 -9.18 4.90 -6.39
N SER A 10 -8.11 4.20 -6.00
CA SER A 10 -7.03 4.73 -5.16
C SER A 10 -6.27 5.88 -5.83
N LYS A 11 -6.25 5.94 -7.17
CA LYS A 11 -5.59 7.00 -7.95
C LYS A 11 -6.06 8.41 -7.56
N ARG A 12 -7.27 8.54 -7.01
CA ARG A 12 -7.85 9.81 -6.53
C ARG A 12 -6.97 10.58 -5.53
N THR A 13 -6.14 9.88 -4.76
CA THR A 13 -5.25 10.50 -3.77
C THR A 13 -3.76 10.27 -4.06
N MET A 14 -3.43 9.59 -5.15
CA MET A 14 -2.06 9.47 -5.62
C MET A 14 -1.52 10.82 -6.10
N PRO A 15 -0.23 11.13 -5.90
CA PRO A 15 0.41 12.25 -6.57
C PRO A 15 0.29 12.04 -8.08
N PHE A 16 0.04 13.13 -8.79
CA PHE A 16 -0.18 13.11 -10.25
C PHE A 16 -1.33 12.20 -10.70
N LYS A 17 -2.24 11.81 -9.80
CA LYS A 17 -3.31 10.83 -10.04
C LYS A 17 -2.80 9.47 -10.54
N GLY A 18 -1.56 9.12 -10.19
CA GLY A 18 -0.90 7.90 -10.68
C GLY A 18 -0.41 7.98 -12.13
N GLU A 19 -0.49 9.14 -12.78
CA GLU A 19 -0.09 9.35 -14.17
C GLU A 19 1.05 10.39 -14.26
N PRO A 20 2.29 10.03 -13.86
CA PRO A 20 3.43 10.93 -13.94
C PRO A 20 3.75 11.27 -15.41
N LYS A 21 4.03 12.54 -15.70
CA LYS A 21 4.26 13.04 -17.06
C LYS A 21 5.72 13.00 -17.51
N ASN A 22 6.63 12.76 -16.58
CA ASN A 22 8.06 12.75 -16.82
C ASN A 22 8.78 11.91 -15.74
N ASN A 23 10.06 11.63 -15.96
CA ASN A 23 10.86 10.80 -15.06
C ASN A 23 11.00 11.38 -13.65
N ILE A 24 10.99 12.71 -13.50
CA ILE A 24 11.11 13.35 -12.17
C ILE A 24 9.84 13.08 -11.36
N GLU A 25 8.66 13.25 -11.96
CA GLU A 25 7.38 12.94 -11.32
C GLU A 25 7.27 11.44 -11.01
N TYR A 26 7.74 10.58 -11.91
CA TYR A 26 7.76 9.13 -11.71
C TYR A 26 8.65 8.71 -10.53
N GLU A 27 9.90 9.18 -10.48
CA GLU A 27 10.83 8.91 -9.38
C GLU A 27 10.29 9.46 -8.05
N ASN A 28 9.71 10.67 -8.06
CA ASN A 28 9.10 11.25 -6.86
C ASN A 28 7.87 10.46 -6.40
N GLY A 29 7.02 10.01 -7.31
CA GLY A 29 5.85 9.18 -7.02
C GLY A 29 6.23 7.85 -6.38
N LEU A 30 7.18 7.13 -6.99
CA LEU A 30 7.72 5.88 -6.45
C LEU A 30 8.34 6.06 -5.07
N THR A 31 9.17 7.10 -4.91
CA THR A 31 9.81 7.41 -3.61
C THR A 31 8.76 7.70 -2.54
N ASN A 32 7.80 8.57 -2.85
CA ASN A 32 6.73 8.94 -1.93
C ASN A 32 5.94 7.71 -1.47
N TYR A 33 5.57 6.84 -2.41
CA TYR A 33 4.77 5.66 -2.08
C TYR A 33 5.56 4.58 -1.34
N ALA A 34 6.85 4.41 -1.63
CA ALA A 34 7.69 3.48 -0.86
C ALA A 34 7.92 3.95 0.58
N LEU A 35 8.09 5.26 0.80
CA LEU A 35 8.20 5.83 2.15
C LEU A 35 6.89 5.69 2.92
N GLY A 36 5.75 6.00 2.29
CA GLY A 36 4.43 5.80 2.87
C GLY A 36 4.19 4.34 3.25
N LEU A 37 4.45 3.41 2.34
CA LEU A 37 4.28 1.97 2.58
C LEU A 37 5.02 1.49 3.85
N ILE A 38 6.28 1.90 4.04
CA ILE A 38 7.04 1.49 5.24
C ILE A 38 6.41 2.06 6.50
N GLY A 39 5.98 3.33 6.47
CA GLY A 39 5.32 3.99 7.59
C GLY A 39 4.07 3.23 8.02
N GLU A 40 3.14 3.01 7.09
CA GLU A 40 1.88 2.31 7.37
C GLU A 40 2.11 0.85 7.82
N CYS A 41 3.13 0.17 7.28
CA CYS A 41 3.49 -1.18 7.75
C CYS A 41 3.92 -1.18 9.23
N ALA A 42 4.58 -0.12 9.71
CA ALA A 42 4.96 0.02 11.11
C ALA A 42 3.75 0.38 12.00
N GLU A 43 2.77 1.11 11.47
CA GLU A 43 1.50 1.38 12.16
C GLU A 43 0.67 0.10 12.34
N VAL A 44 0.65 -0.80 11.35
CA VAL A 44 0.03 -2.15 11.50
C VAL A 44 0.60 -2.91 12.70
N LEU A 45 1.92 -2.86 12.90
CA LEU A 45 2.57 -3.49 14.07
C LEU A 45 2.10 -2.85 15.38
N SER A 46 1.97 -1.52 15.40
CA SER A 46 1.55 -0.76 16.58
C SER A 46 0.07 -0.98 16.92
N ALA A 47 -0.77 -1.19 15.91
CA ALA A 47 -2.21 -1.39 16.02
C ALA A 47 -2.64 -2.84 16.32
N ALA A 48 -1.70 -3.79 16.44
CA ALA A 48 -1.98 -5.23 16.46
C ALA A 48 -3.00 -5.71 17.52
N ASN A 49 -3.19 -4.95 18.60
CA ASN A 49 -4.12 -5.30 19.69
C ASN A 49 -5.49 -4.61 19.60
N ASP A 50 -5.72 -3.77 18.59
CA ASP A 50 -6.99 -3.09 18.33
C ASP A 50 -7.48 -3.43 16.92
N ARG A 51 -8.64 -4.08 16.85
CA ARG A 51 -9.21 -4.54 15.58
C ARG A 51 -9.56 -3.36 14.67
N GLU A 52 -10.12 -2.28 15.18
CA GLU A 52 -10.52 -1.17 14.32
C GLU A 52 -9.28 -0.43 13.79
N ALA A 53 -8.32 -0.18 14.67
CA ALA A 53 -7.06 0.46 14.31
C ALA A 53 -6.30 -0.37 13.25
N ILE A 54 -6.13 -1.69 13.46
CA ILE A 54 -5.36 -2.48 12.50
C ILE A 54 -6.04 -2.59 11.14
N LEU A 55 -7.38 -2.68 11.08
CA LEU A 55 -8.09 -2.72 9.80
C LEU A 55 -7.90 -1.41 9.02
N LYS A 56 -7.88 -0.27 9.73
CA LYS A 56 -7.55 1.04 9.13
C LYS A 56 -6.13 1.01 8.53
N GLU A 57 -5.14 0.54 9.29
CA GLU A 57 -3.74 0.54 8.83
C GLU A 57 -3.49 -0.49 7.72
N ILE A 58 -4.17 -1.65 7.73
CA ILE A 58 -4.15 -2.60 6.60
C ILE A 58 -4.64 -1.91 5.32
N GLY A 59 -5.69 -1.08 5.42
CA GLY A 59 -6.20 -0.31 4.30
C GLY A 59 -5.20 0.73 3.79
N ASP A 60 -4.46 1.39 4.67
CA ASP A 60 -3.43 2.36 4.30
C ASP A 60 -2.20 1.68 3.67
N VAL A 61 -1.76 0.54 4.21
CA VAL A 61 -0.74 -0.30 3.55
C VAL A 61 -1.21 -0.74 2.15
N ALA A 62 -2.47 -1.17 2.01
CA ALA A 62 -3.03 -1.54 0.71
C ALA A 62 -3.01 -0.35 -0.26
N HIS A 63 -3.39 0.85 0.18
CA HIS A 63 -3.35 2.05 -0.65
C HIS A 63 -1.96 2.29 -1.26
N TYR A 64 -0.91 2.22 -0.45
CA TYR A 64 0.46 2.39 -0.94
C TYR A 64 0.94 1.21 -1.80
N ALA A 65 0.61 -0.03 -1.45
CA ALA A 65 1.02 -1.20 -2.22
C ALA A 65 0.39 -1.21 -3.63
N PHE A 66 -0.92 -0.96 -3.74
CA PHE A 66 -1.61 -0.87 -5.02
C PHE A 66 -1.18 0.36 -5.82
N GLY A 67 -0.91 1.50 -5.16
CA GLY A 67 -0.37 2.67 -5.84
C GLY A 67 1.04 2.44 -6.41
N LEU A 68 1.89 1.64 -5.75
CA LEU A 68 3.16 1.22 -6.33
C LEU A 68 2.96 0.34 -7.56
N LEU A 69 2.01 -0.59 -7.56
CA LEU A 69 1.67 -1.36 -8.77
C LEU A 69 1.24 -0.41 -9.91
N THR A 70 0.41 0.60 -9.61
CA THR A 70 0.01 1.62 -10.58
C THR A 70 1.21 2.38 -11.15
N PHE A 71 2.14 2.86 -10.33
CA PHE A 71 3.34 3.53 -10.83
C PHE A 71 4.20 2.61 -11.71
N LEU A 72 4.30 1.33 -11.35
CA LEU A 72 5.02 0.33 -12.13
C LEU A 72 4.29 -0.06 -13.44
N ASN A 73 3.12 0.53 -13.73
CA ASN A 73 2.24 0.20 -14.84
C ASN A 73 1.80 -1.28 -14.82
N GLU A 74 1.50 -1.77 -13.61
CA GLU A 74 1.10 -3.15 -13.35
C GLU A 74 -0.32 -3.23 -12.81
N THR A 75 -1.07 -4.23 -13.29
CA THR A 75 -2.36 -4.62 -12.70
C THR A 75 -2.12 -5.69 -11.64
N TYR A 76 -2.88 -5.64 -10.55
CA TYR A 76 -2.79 -6.68 -9.54
C TYR A 76 -3.29 -8.03 -10.08
N GLU A 77 -2.51 -9.06 -9.79
CA GLU A 77 -2.87 -10.46 -10.04
C GLU A 77 -2.50 -11.29 -8.81
N PRO A 78 -3.42 -12.13 -8.28
CA PRO A 78 -3.15 -13.00 -7.14
C PRO A 78 -2.04 -14.03 -7.39
N LEU A 79 -1.29 -14.35 -6.34
CA LEU A 79 -0.31 -15.44 -6.36
C LEU A 79 -1.00 -16.77 -5.99
N ALA A 80 -1.38 -17.56 -6.99
CA ALA A 80 -2.07 -18.84 -6.77
C ALA A 80 -1.27 -19.86 -5.93
N ASN A 81 0.06 -19.86 -6.08
CA ASN A 81 0.95 -20.85 -5.45
C ASN A 81 1.73 -20.30 -4.24
N TYR A 82 1.34 -19.14 -3.70
CA TYR A 82 1.97 -18.55 -2.52
C TYR A 82 1.03 -18.65 -1.32
N ILE A 83 1.35 -19.59 -0.43
CA ILE A 83 0.59 -19.83 0.80
C ILE A 83 1.25 -19.04 1.93
N VAL A 84 0.44 -18.30 2.67
CA VAL A 84 0.87 -17.56 3.86
C VAL A 84 0.47 -18.39 5.07
N GLU A 85 1.48 -18.87 5.80
CA GLU A 85 1.31 -19.62 7.04
C GLU A 85 1.99 -18.91 8.20
N GLY A 86 1.57 -19.22 9.42
CA GLY A 86 2.17 -18.72 10.65
C GLY A 86 1.17 -18.02 11.57
N SER A 87 1.67 -17.51 12.69
CA SER A 87 0.86 -16.68 13.59
C SER A 87 0.64 -15.30 12.98
N ARG A 88 -0.35 -14.59 13.50
CA ARG A 88 -0.61 -13.18 13.20
C ARG A 88 0.66 -12.32 13.30
N GLU A 89 1.43 -12.49 14.38
CA GLU A 89 2.67 -11.73 14.62
C GLU A 89 3.70 -12.01 13.52
N SER A 90 3.87 -13.28 13.13
CA SER A 90 4.78 -13.64 12.05
C SER A 90 4.37 -13.10 10.69
N ILE A 91 3.07 -12.88 10.45
CA ILE A 91 2.55 -12.27 9.21
C ILE A 91 2.84 -10.77 9.20
N ILE A 92 2.67 -10.09 10.34
CA ILE A 92 3.03 -8.69 10.51
C ILE A 92 4.54 -8.50 10.26
N ASP A 93 5.39 -9.37 10.81
CA ASP A 93 6.83 -9.34 10.55
C ASP A 93 7.15 -9.50 9.05
N LYS A 94 6.47 -10.42 8.36
CA LYS A 94 6.62 -10.61 6.90
C LYS A 94 6.23 -9.36 6.12
N ILE A 95 5.14 -8.68 6.48
CA ILE A 95 4.71 -7.42 5.85
C ILE A 95 5.79 -6.34 6.00
N LEU A 96 6.37 -6.20 7.19
CA LEU A 96 7.44 -5.25 7.46
C LEU A 96 8.74 -5.59 6.70
N ILE A 97 9.10 -6.87 6.61
CA ILE A 97 10.27 -7.32 5.84
C ILE A 97 10.06 -7.01 4.35
N LEU A 98 8.87 -7.28 3.82
CA LEU A 98 8.55 -7.05 2.41
C LEU A 98 8.54 -5.55 2.06
N SER A 99 8.03 -4.68 2.93
CA SER A 99 8.12 -3.22 2.71
C SER A 99 9.58 -2.73 2.70
N GLY A 100 10.43 -3.31 3.54
CA GLY A 100 11.87 -3.05 3.54
C GLY A 100 12.54 -3.44 2.22
N GLU A 101 12.22 -4.61 1.67
CA GLU A 101 12.72 -5.04 0.36
C GLU A 101 12.25 -4.13 -0.77
N ILE A 102 10.97 -3.74 -0.78
CA ILE A 102 10.39 -2.80 -1.76
C ILE A 102 11.14 -1.46 -1.72
N SER A 103 11.35 -0.91 -0.52
CA SER A 103 12.10 0.32 -0.31
C SER A 103 13.54 0.22 -0.78
N GLU A 104 14.20 -0.91 -0.52
CA GLU A 104 15.56 -1.16 -1.00
C GLU A 104 15.63 -1.16 -2.53
N GLN A 105 14.63 -1.72 -3.22
CA GLN A 105 14.55 -1.66 -4.68
C GLN A 105 14.36 -0.24 -5.19
N VAL A 106 13.44 0.53 -4.59
CA VAL A 106 13.24 1.95 -4.94
C VAL A 106 14.53 2.74 -4.73
N LYS A 107 15.20 2.57 -3.59
CA LYS A 107 16.44 3.27 -3.26
C LYS A 107 17.55 2.97 -4.26
N LYS A 108 17.73 1.69 -4.64
CA LYS A 108 18.72 1.26 -5.64
C LYS A 108 18.43 1.87 -7.02
N PHE A 109 17.17 1.85 -7.44
CA PHE A 109 16.76 2.42 -8.71
C PHE A 109 17.00 3.94 -8.75
N ILE A 110 16.47 4.66 -7.77
CA ILE A 110 16.42 6.14 -7.81
C ILE A 110 17.73 6.77 -7.38
N TYR A 111 18.30 6.34 -6.26
CA TYR A 111 19.46 7.03 -5.67
C TYR A 111 20.80 6.41 -6.06
N HIS A 112 20.83 5.12 -6.38
CA HIS A 112 22.06 4.46 -6.87
C HIS A 112 22.10 4.31 -8.40
N ARG A 113 21.02 4.70 -9.10
CA ARG A 113 20.91 4.68 -10.57
C ARG A 113 21.13 3.28 -11.17
N HIS A 114 20.75 2.24 -10.43
CA HIS A 114 20.69 0.89 -10.96
C HIS A 114 19.43 0.72 -11.83
N GLU A 115 19.41 -0.31 -12.67
CA GLU A 115 18.16 -0.73 -13.31
C GLU A 115 17.16 -1.23 -12.27
N LEU A 116 15.88 -0.89 -12.46
CA LEU A 116 14.81 -1.38 -11.60
C LEU A 116 14.60 -2.89 -11.84
N ASN A 117 14.80 -3.68 -10.79
CA ASN A 117 14.43 -5.09 -10.83
C ASN A 117 12.90 -5.25 -10.69
N LEU A 118 12.21 -5.01 -11.80
CA LEU A 118 10.75 -4.99 -11.86
C LEU A 118 10.15 -6.34 -11.42
N SER A 119 10.74 -7.47 -11.82
CA SER A 119 10.26 -8.80 -11.40
C SER A 119 10.30 -8.99 -9.89
N LYS A 120 11.40 -8.57 -9.24
CA LYS A 120 11.52 -8.62 -7.77
C LYS A 120 10.53 -7.69 -7.08
N MET A 121 10.36 -6.48 -7.61
CA MET A 121 9.40 -5.50 -7.10
C MET A 121 7.96 -6.00 -7.15
N LYS A 122 7.53 -6.51 -8.31
CA LYS A 122 6.19 -7.10 -8.50
C LYS A 122 5.94 -8.26 -7.54
N LEU A 123 6.91 -9.16 -7.41
CA LEU A 123 6.79 -10.33 -6.54
C LEU A 123 6.64 -9.90 -5.08
N ALA A 124 7.47 -8.97 -4.60
CA ALA A 124 7.40 -8.47 -3.23
C ALA A 124 6.05 -7.78 -2.93
N LEU A 125 5.55 -6.95 -3.85
CA LEU A 125 4.23 -6.31 -3.72
C LEU A 125 3.09 -7.33 -3.68
N LYS A 126 3.09 -8.32 -4.59
CA LYS A 126 2.06 -9.37 -4.62
C LYS A 126 2.11 -10.25 -3.37
N MET A 127 3.30 -10.58 -2.87
CA MET A 127 3.47 -11.30 -1.59
C MET A 127 2.98 -10.46 -0.41
N LEU A 128 3.27 -9.16 -0.39
CA LEU A 128 2.81 -8.25 0.67
C LEU A 128 1.28 -8.20 0.68
N ILE A 129 0.64 -7.98 -0.46
CA ILE A 129 -0.82 -7.98 -0.60
C ILE A 129 -1.42 -9.33 -0.14
N LYS A 130 -0.79 -10.46 -0.49
CA LYS A 130 -1.26 -11.77 -0.02
C LYS A 130 -1.16 -11.93 1.49
N ASN A 131 -0.12 -11.38 2.12
CA ASN A 131 -0.01 -11.33 3.58
C ASN A 131 -1.09 -10.42 4.20
N LEU A 132 -1.45 -9.30 3.56
CA LEU A 132 -2.58 -8.46 4.00
C LEU A 132 -3.92 -9.21 3.95
N ILE A 133 -4.16 -9.99 2.89
CA ILE A 133 -5.37 -10.83 2.78
C ILE A 133 -5.45 -11.79 3.97
N THR A 134 -4.38 -12.54 4.22
CA THR A 134 -4.36 -13.49 5.34
C THR A 134 -4.42 -12.78 6.70
N LEU A 135 -3.79 -11.61 6.84
CA LEU A 135 -3.90 -10.82 8.08
C LEU A 135 -5.34 -10.35 8.32
N ALA A 136 -6.05 -9.90 7.28
CA ALA A 136 -7.46 -9.50 7.40
C ALA A 136 -8.35 -10.66 7.88
N GLU A 137 -8.09 -11.89 7.41
CA GLU A 137 -8.81 -13.09 7.83
C GLU A 137 -8.67 -13.37 9.34
N PHE A 138 -7.49 -13.10 9.94
CA PHE A 138 -7.28 -13.19 11.39
C PHE A 138 -8.16 -12.22 12.20
N TYR A 139 -8.70 -11.18 11.57
CA TYR A 139 -9.57 -10.18 12.17
C TYR A 139 -11.01 -10.28 11.64
N ASP A 140 -11.43 -11.43 11.12
CA ASP A 140 -12.78 -11.66 10.60
C ASP A 140 -13.20 -10.62 9.54
N SER A 141 -12.29 -10.28 8.64
CA SER A 141 -12.51 -9.34 7.53
C SER A 141 -11.85 -9.88 6.26
N THR A 142 -12.24 -9.33 5.11
CA THR A 142 -11.50 -9.53 3.86
C THR A 142 -10.77 -8.26 3.45
N LEU A 143 -9.73 -8.38 2.61
CA LEU A 143 -9.03 -7.22 2.08
C LEU A 143 -9.96 -6.35 1.22
N GLU A 144 -10.90 -6.96 0.50
CA GLU A 144 -11.92 -6.28 -0.30
C GLU A 144 -12.82 -5.36 0.53
N GLN A 145 -13.17 -5.76 1.75
CA GLN A 145 -13.96 -4.95 2.68
C GLN A 145 -13.12 -3.80 3.24
N ILE A 146 -11.87 -4.07 3.61
CA ILE A 146 -10.95 -3.05 4.12
C ILE A 146 -10.64 -2.00 3.05
N CYS A 147 -10.42 -2.43 1.80
CA CYS A 147 -10.23 -1.55 0.65
C CYS A 147 -11.44 -0.64 0.42
N GLU A 148 -12.66 -1.14 0.60
CA GLU A 148 -13.89 -0.35 0.50
C GLU A 148 -13.96 0.72 1.59
N MET A 149 -13.72 0.34 2.85
CA MET A 149 -13.61 1.27 3.98
C MET A 149 -12.53 2.34 3.74
N ASN A 150 -11.39 1.96 3.16
CA ASN A 150 -10.31 2.88 2.85
C ASN A 150 -10.73 3.91 1.79
N ILE A 151 -11.40 3.48 0.71
CA ILE A 151 -11.90 4.40 -0.32
C ILE A 151 -12.94 5.37 0.25
N ASP A 152 -13.83 4.90 1.12
CA ASP A 152 -14.83 5.77 1.75
C ASP A 152 -14.18 6.78 2.69
N LYS A 153 -13.19 6.36 3.49
CA LYS A 153 -12.33 7.26 4.28
C LYS A 153 -11.67 8.31 3.39
N LEU A 154 -11.07 7.92 2.27
CA LEU A 154 -10.39 8.84 1.35
C LEU A 154 -11.38 9.80 0.66
N LYS A 155 -12.60 9.36 0.34
CA LYS A 155 -13.68 10.21 -0.18
C LYS A 155 -14.09 11.30 0.81
N MET A 156 -14.22 10.95 2.08
CA MET A 156 -14.55 11.91 3.13
C MET A 156 -13.43 12.91 3.37
N ARG A 157 -12.16 12.43 3.40
CA ARG A 157 -10.99 13.29 3.62
C ARG A 157 -10.71 14.21 2.45
N TYR A 158 -10.95 13.74 1.24
CA TYR A 158 -10.58 14.44 0.00
C TYR A 158 -11.73 14.37 -1.02
N PRO A 159 -12.82 15.14 -0.82
CA PRO A 159 -13.99 15.10 -1.69
C PRO A 159 -13.64 15.39 -3.15
N ASP A 160 -12.78 16.39 -3.37
CA ASP A 160 -12.36 16.88 -4.69
C ASP A 160 -10.96 16.38 -5.10
N ASN A 161 -10.62 15.14 -4.75
CA ASN A 161 -9.26 14.55 -4.85
C ASN A 161 -8.28 15.15 -3.84
N PHE A 162 -7.10 14.54 -3.72
CA PHE A 162 -6.08 15.01 -2.78
C PHE A 162 -5.71 16.48 -3.05
N ASN A 163 -5.71 17.27 -1.98
CA ASN A 163 -5.12 18.59 -1.96
C ASN A 163 -4.42 18.83 -0.62
N VAL A 164 -3.41 19.71 -0.65
CA VAL A 164 -2.52 19.96 0.49
C VAL A 164 -3.26 20.58 1.68
N GLU A 165 -4.26 21.43 1.40
CA GLU A 165 -4.98 22.15 2.45
C GLU A 165 -5.88 21.21 3.27
N ASP A 166 -6.59 20.29 2.62
CA ASP A 166 -7.37 19.26 3.30
C ASP A 166 -6.46 18.29 4.07
N SER A 167 -5.28 17.97 3.53
CA SER A 167 -4.29 17.14 4.23
C SER A 167 -3.78 17.80 5.52
N LYS A 168 -3.58 19.12 5.53
CA LYS A 168 -3.17 19.86 6.74
C LYS A 168 -4.29 20.04 7.76
N LYS A 169 -5.54 20.15 7.31
CA LYS A 169 -6.72 20.37 8.17
C LYS A 169 -7.22 19.10 8.83
N ARG A 170 -6.76 17.93 8.38
CA ARG A 170 -7.21 16.65 8.94
C ARG A 170 -6.80 16.58 10.43
N VAL A 171 -7.76 16.23 11.28
CA VAL A 171 -7.45 15.81 12.65
C VAL A 171 -7.15 14.33 12.55
N ASP A 172 -5.89 13.96 12.65
CA ASP A 172 -5.52 12.55 12.83
C ASP A 172 -5.97 12.18 14.25
N LEU A 173 -7.18 11.63 14.36
CA LEU A 173 -7.62 10.92 15.57
C LEU A 173 -6.80 9.63 15.59
N GLY A 174 -5.63 9.70 16.22
CA GLY A 174 -4.82 8.54 16.59
C GLY A 174 -5.50 7.71 17.66
#